data_AF-A0A814IRV5-F1
#
_entry.id   AF-A0A814IRV5-F1
#
_cell.length_a   1.000
_cell.length_b   1.000
_cell.length_c   1.000
_cell.angle_alpha   90.00
_cell.angle_beta   90.00
_cell.angle_gamma   90.00
#
_symmetry.space_group_name_H-M   'P 1'
#
loop_
_entity.id
_entity.type
_entity.pdbx_description
1 polymer ?
#
loop_
_entity_poly.entity_id
_entity_poly.type
_entity_poly.pdbx_seq_one_letter_code
_entity_poly.pdbx_strand_id
1 'polypeptide(L)'
;MPHVKLSSLNQNLELYYEVHGSGEIKILFIMGLLADGAAWYRQTDFFRQLPHYQCVSFDNRGYGRSSSPLTIHYTTTQMAKDALALINHLQWTQCHVAGISMGGMIALELALLAPEKILSLTLLSTHAGGLAGRAPFVGIRHMIRSILLSDENLLVENVMTMLYGVKTLNDPDKRKPLYDYHVKRFRERMTPTIIGLIGQITAVYKHYVSYADLLKLRYAPFECLIMVGTEDRLVRETNSYMIRRILGCRLVKLDNAGHGLQGEYAKEVNQELLKLFESIRKKEPSKKSRQEIPEEYAIEIKALQQCCQHRSHCLIYDIVGFLQGLLLGMILFCLLSIVESTKIQWPGIHLTFESVILVGCLNGLRRAIKCVYHAFRARRFVQEYHLQLDRAAHHGGIGVALPEEPKNGIPYGCGFEYPIPSLIFIANLISLIYWTRIYEQTT
;
A
#
# COMPACT_ATOMS: atom_id res chain seq x y z
N MET A 1 29.91 -9.29 11.22
CA MET A 1 28.51 -9.73 11.05
C MET A 1 27.63 -8.52 11.36
N PRO A 2 26.60 -8.19 10.56
CA PRO A 2 25.65 -7.15 10.94
C PRO A 2 25.02 -7.54 12.29
N HIS A 3 24.84 -6.58 13.19
CA HIS A 3 24.22 -6.87 14.48
C HIS A 3 22.74 -7.18 14.25
N VAL A 4 22.40 -8.45 14.43
CA VAL A 4 21.03 -8.96 14.50
C VAL A 4 20.46 -8.57 15.86
N LYS A 5 19.35 -7.84 15.86
CA LYS A 5 18.67 -7.48 17.09
C LYS A 5 17.17 -7.61 16.92
N LEU A 6 16.55 -8.29 17.88
CA LEU A 6 15.11 -8.18 18.14
C LEU A 6 14.93 -7.04 19.13
N SER A 7 14.17 -6.02 18.76
CA SER A 7 13.78 -4.95 19.69
C SER A 7 12.30 -5.05 19.99
N SER A 8 11.95 -5.17 21.27
CA SER A 8 10.59 -4.91 21.74
C SER A 8 10.33 -3.41 21.64
N LEU A 9 9.58 -3.01 20.62
CA LEU A 9 9.28 -1.59 20.38
C LEU A 9 8.02 -1.15 21.14
N ASN A 10 7.16 -2.09 21.49
CA ASN A 10 5.99 -1.99 22.38
C ASN A 10 5.77 -3.38 23.02
N GLN A 11 5.02 -3.48 24.14
CA GLN A 11 4.90 -4.69 24.99
C GLN A 11 4.58 -6.02 24.26
N ASN A 12 4.15 -6.01 22.99
CA ASN A 12 3.79 -7.19 22.20
C ASN A 12 4.36 -7.24 20.75
N LEU A 13 5.38 -6.44 20.40
CA LEU A 13 5.97 -6.47 19.04
C LEU A 13 7.50 -6.46 19.07
N GLU A 14 8.10 -7.54 18.57
CA GLU A 14 9.53 -7.62 18.29
C GLU A 14 9.77 -7.49 16.79
N LEU A 15 10.64 -6.55 16.42
CA LEU A 15 11.12 -6.45 15.04
C LEU A 15 12.54 -6.96 14.93
N TYR A 16 12.77 -7.80 13.92
CA TYR A 16 14.11 -8.17 13.47
C TYR A 16 14.66 -7.09 12.55
N TYR A 17 15.89 -6.66 12.80
CA TYR A 17 16.62 -5.77 11.91
C TYR A 17 18.10 -6.12 11.83
N GLU A 18 18.73 -5.69 10.74
CA GLU A 18 20.16 -5.81 10.48
C GLU A 18 20.77 -4.43 10.25
N VAL A 19 21.89 -4.16 10.91
CA VAL A 19 22.69 -2.94 10.74
C VAL A 19 23.92 -3.24 9.92
N HIS A 20 24.13 -2.50 8.82
CA HIS A 20 25.28 -2.64 7.92
C HIS A 20 26.05 -1.33 7.83
N GLY A 21 27.36 -1.37 8.08
CA GLY A 21 28.19 -0.16 8.15
C GLY A 21 28.04 0.62 9.46
N SER A 22 28.87 1.65 9.63
CA SER A 22 28.99 2.42 10.86
C SER A 22 29.07 3.93 10.66
N GLY A 23 28.84 4.40 9.42
CA GLY A 23 28.95 5.83 9.10
C GLY A 23 27.81 6.69 9.62
N GLU A 24 27.99 8.00 9.53
CA GLU A 24 27.09 9.04 10.02
C GLU A 24 25.81 9.18 9.18
N ILE A 25 25.86 8.85 7.89
CA ILE A 25 24.72 8.92 6.96
C ILE A 25 23.86 7.68 7.15
N LYS A 26 22.65 7.88 7.68
CA LYS A 26 21.73 6.80 8.04
C LYS A 26 20.75 6.52 6.91
N ILE A 27 20.59 5.25 6.53
CA ILE A 27 19.65 4.80 5.50
C ILE A 27 18.75 3.72 6.09
N LEU A 28 17.43 3.93 6.01
CA LEU A 28 16.43 2.92 6.35
C LEU A 28 15.81 2.34 5.07
N PHE A 29 15.92 1.03 4.90
CA PHE A 29 15.32 0.28 3.82
C PHE A 29 14.08 -0.47 4.29
N ILE A 30 12.95 -0.26 3.61
CA ILE A 30 11.65 -0.85 3.96
C ILE A 30 11.22 -1.82 2.85
N MET A 31 11.04 -3.09 3.20
CA MET A 31 10.69 -4.14 2.23
C MET A 31 9.20 -4.17 1.89
N GLY A 32 8.89 -4.78 0.73
CA GLY A 32 7.54 -5.03 0.25
C GLY A 32 6.80 -6.19 0.94
N LEU A 33 5.58 -6.44 0.46
CA LEU A 33 4.69 -7.51 0.92
C LEU A 33 5.37 -8.88 0.76
N LEU A 34 5.27 -9.73 1.80
CA LEU A 34 5.78 -11.10 1.79
C LEU A 34 7.25 -11.23 1.35
N ALA A 35 8.07 -10.25 1.72
CA ALA A 35 9.52 -10.30 1.58
C ALA A 35 10.16 -9.71 2.85
N ASP A 36 11.33 -10.22 3.20
CA ASP A 36 12.07 -9.83 4.40
C ASP A 36 13.20 -8.85 4.08
N GLY A 37 13.75 -8.20 5.11
CA GLY A 37 14.72 -7.12 4.95
C GLY A 37 15.95 -7.53 4.13
N ALA A 38 16.31 -8.82 4.16
CA ALA A 38 17.42 -9.40 3.41
C ALA A 38 17.31 -9.24 1.88
N ALA A 39 16.12 -8.98 1.32
CA ALA A 39 15.99 -8.67 -0.11
C ALA A 39 16.56 -7.30 -0.52
N TRP A 40 17.05 -6.48 0.43
CA TRP A 40 17.85 -5.29 0.17
C TRP A 40 19.37 -5.56 0.09
N TYR A 41 19.83 -6.83 0.09
CA TYR A 41 21.26 -7.16 0.19
C TYR A 41 22.16 -6.43 -0.82
N ARG A 42 21.69 -6.22 -2.07
CA ARG A 42 22.49 -5.52 -3.10
C ARG A 42 22.73 -4.04 -2.78
N GLN A 43 21.81 -3.43 -2.04
CA GLN A 43 21.93 -2.05 -1.57
C GLN A 43 22.75 -2.01 -0.29
N THR A 44 22.45 -2.87 0.70
CA THR A 44 23.18 -2.89 1.97
C THR A 44 24.64 -3.28 1.77
N ASP A 45 24.96 -4.24 0.89
CA ASP A 45 26.33 -4.63 0.55
C ASP A 45 27.09 -3.51 -0.18
N PHE A 46 26.42 -2.71 -1.00
CA PHE A 46 27.04 -1.58 -1.67
C PHE A 46 27.36 -0.45 -0.68
N PHE A 47 26.36 0.02 0.07
CA PHE A 47 26.53 1.17 0.96
C PHE A 47 27.41 0.85 2.17
N ARG A 48 27.41 -0.38 2.70
CA ARG A 48 28.28 -0.73 3.84
C ARG A 48 29.77 -0.66 3.53
N GLN A 49 30.15 -0.71 2.25
CA GLN A 49 31.54 -0.57 1.81
C GLN A 49 31.98 0.90 1.75
N LEU A 50 31.03 1.84 1.80
CA LEU A 50 31.31 3.27 1.79
C LEU A 50 31.45 3.78 3.24
N PRO A 51 32.51 4.52 3.58
CA PRO A 51 32.87 4.82 4.98
C PRO A 51 31.83 5.68 5.72
N HIS A 52 31.07 6.50 5.00
CA HIS A 52 30.12 7.45 5.58
C HIS A 52 28.72 6.88 5.79
N TYR A 53 28.45 5.64 5.40
CA TYR A 53 27.09 5.11 5.38
C TYR A 53 26.85 4.04 6.44
N GLN A 54 25.67 4.09 7.05
CA GLN A 54 25.10 3.03 7.86
C GLN A 54 23.68 2.76 7.36
N CYS A 55 23.43 1.51 6.99
CA CYS A 55 22.15 1.04 6.49
C CYS A 55 21.46 0.16 7.51
N VAL A 56 20.14 0.27 7.60
CA VAL A 56 19.29 -0.68 8.31
C VAL A 56 18.22 -1.19 7.38
N SER A 57 18.10 -2.51 7.30
CA SER A 57 16.94 -3.21 6.76
C SER A 57 16.31 -4.03 7.86
N PHE A 58 14.98 -4.16 7.84
CA PHE A 58 14.23 -4.87 8.86
C PHE A 58 13.09 -5.68 8.26
N ASP A 59 12.64 -6.66 9.02
CA ASP A 59 11.49 -7.47 8.67
C ASP A 59 10.23 -6.77 9.17
N ASN A 60 9.31 -6.47 8.26
CA ASN A 60 8.03 -5.93 8.64
C ASN A 60 7.27 -6.89 9.57
N ARG A 61 6.46 -6.37 10.49
CA ARG A 61 5.52 -7.19 11.28
C ARG A 61 4.78 -8.20 10.41
N GLY A 62 4.54 -9.39 10.94
CA GLY A 62 3.83 -10.43 10.20
C GLY A 62 4.68 -11.20 9.19
N TYR A 63 5.99 -10.95 9.10
CA TYR A 63 6.85 -11.62 8.14
C TYR A 63 8.29 -11.79 8.65
N GLY A 64 9.00 -12.75 8.05
CA GLY A 64 10.39 -13.05 8.37
C GLY A 64 10.55 -13.43 9.84
N ARG A 65 11.50 -12.80 10.51
CA ARG A 65 11.85 -13.02 11.92
C ARG A 65 11.11 -12.10 12.89
N SER A 66 10.32 -11.15 12.37
CA SER A 66 9.52 -10.24 13.19
C SER A 66 8.25 -10.90 13.69
N SER A 67 7.76 -10.47 14.86
CA SER A 67 6.54 -11.03 15.45
C SER A 67 5.32 -10.84 14.55
N SER A 68 4.37 -11.76 14.68
CA SER A 68 3.06 -11.72 14.00
C SER A 68 1.90 -11.65 15.01
N PRO A 69 1.76 -10.55 15.76
CA PRO A 69 0.81 -10.50 16.87
C PRO A 69 -0.65 -10.49 16.39
N LEU A 70 -1.51 -11.25 17.09
CA LEU A 70 -2.94 -11.43 16.80
C LEU A 70 -3.77 -10.14 16.94
N THR A 71 -3.42 -9.31 17.93
CA THR A 71 -4.25 -8.19 18.38
C THR A 71 -3.92 -6.87 17.70
N ILE A 72 -2.87 -6.81 16.87
CA ILE A 72 -2.43 -5.54 16.29
C ILE A 72 -3.00 -5.37 14.87
N HIS A 73 -3.63 -4.22 14.64
CA HIS A 73 -4.11 -3.83 13.33
C HIS A 73 -2.95 -3.73 12.33
N TYR A 74 -3.08 -4.46 11.23
CA TYR A 74 -2.18 -4.33 10.09
C TYR A 74 -2.67 -3.22 9.18
N THR A 75 -2.04 -2.05 9.30
CA THR A 75 -2.19 -0.91 8.37
C THR A 75 -0.81 -0.37 8.03
N THR A 76 -0.68 0.26 6.87
CA THR A 76 0.58 0.91 6.47
C THR A 76 0.99 2.02 7.44
N THR A 77 0.04 2.77 7.99
CA THR A 77 0.29 3.76 9.05
C THR A 77 0.86 3.11 10.30
N GLN A 78 0.36 1.95 10.72
CA GLN A 78 0.89 1.26 11.90
C GLN A 78 2.29 0.70 11.65
N MET A 79 2.54 0.16 10.45
CA MET A 79 3.87 -0.29 10.05
C MET A 79 4.86 0.88 9.94
N ALA A 80 4.38 2.08 9.60
CA ALA A 80 5.20 3.30 9.63
C ALA A 80 5.54 3.74 11.06
N LYS A 81 4.60 3.60 12.02
CA LYS A 81 4.89 3.80 13.45
C LYS A 81 5.95 2.84 13.96
N ASP A 82 5.95 1.60 13.47
CA ASP A 82 6.97 0.61 13.81
C ASP A 82 8.34 1.02 13.27
N ALA A 83 8.41 1.47 12.01
CA ALA A 83 9.64 2.00 11.42
C ALA A 83 10.15 3.22 12.19
N LEU A 84 9.26 4.13 12.61
CA LEU A 84 9.61 5.28 13.45
C LEU A 84 10.13 4.85 14.83
N ALA A 85 9.51 3.85 15.45
CA ALA A 85 9.98 3.30 16.72
C ALA A 85 11.37 2.65 16.57
N LEU A 86 11.65 1.98 15.44
CA LEU A 86 12.99 1.48 15.13
C LEU A 86 14.01 2.62 14.95
N ILE A 87 13.68 3.68 14.21
CA ILE A 87 14.53 4.88 14.08
C ILE A 87 14.86 5.46 15.46
N ASN A 88 13.87 5.59 16.34
CA ASN A 88 14.05 6.10 17.69
C ASN A 88 14.89 5.15 18.57
N HIS A 89 14.66 3.85 18.48
CA HIS A 89 15.44 2.82 19.18
C HIS A 89 16.93 2.86 18.78
N LEU A 90 17.20 3.09 17.49
CA LEU A 90 18.55 3.27 16.95
C LEU A 90 19.16 4.66 17.27
N GLN A 91 18.40 5.54 17.93
CA GLN A 91 18.78 6.90 18.28
C GLN A 91 19.18 7.74 17.06
N TRP A 92 18.53 7.49 15.92
CA TRP A 92 18.75 8.26 14.71
C TRP A 92 17.96 9.57 14.75
N THR A 93 18.67 10.69 14.63
CA THR A 93 18.04 12.02 14.57
C THR A 93 17.30 12.20 13.24
N GLN A 94 17.96 11.88 12.13
CA GLN A 94 17.37 11.89 10.79
C GLN A 94 17.98 10.75 9.94
N CYS A 95 17.26 10.30 8.91
CA CYS A 95 17.75 9.28 7.99
C CYS A 95 17.17 9.46 6.58
N HIS A 96 17.84 8.88 5.60
CA HIS A 96 17.28 8.64 4.28
C HIS A 96 16.36 7.41 4.34
N VAL A 97 15.18 7.47 3.74
CA VAL A 97 14.24 6.35 3.69
C VAL A 97 14.07 5.90 2.24
N ALA A 98 14.18 4.60 2.00
CA ALA A 98 13.88 3.98 0.72
C ALA A 98 12.95 2.79 0.92
N GLY A 99 11.79 2.81 0.24
CA GLY A 99 10.77 1.78 0.36
C GLY A 99 10.33 1.27 -1.01
N ILE A 100 10.17 -0.05 -1.12
CA ILE A 100 9.68 -0.69 -2.35
C ILE A 100 8.29 -1.31 -2.15
N SER A 101 7.37 -1.13 -3.11
CA SER A 101 6.04 -1.75 -3.07
C SER A 101 5.28 -1.35 -1.80
N MET A 102 4.82 -2.31 -0.98
CA MET A 102 4.28 -2.04 0.36
C MET A 102 5.23 -1.20 1.22
N GLY A 103 6.55 -1.40 1.11
CA GLY A 103 7.54 -0.59 1.80
C GLY A 103 7.53 0.89 1.37
N GLY A 104 7.18 1.17 0.11
CA GLY A 104 6.95 2.54 -0.37
C GLY A 104 5.69 3.17 0.21
N MET A 105 4.63 2.38 0.41
CA MET A 105 3.40 2.81 1.09
C MET A 105 3.68 3.17 2.56
N ILE A 106 4.47 2.33 3.24
CA ILE A 106 4.92 2.57 4.61
C ILE A 106 5.81 3.83 4.66
N ALA A 107 6.68 4.03 3.67
CA ALA A 107 7.56 5.20 3.60
C ALA A 107 6.78 6.51 3.41
N LEU A 108 5.70 6.52 2.60
CA LEU A 108 4.80 7.67 2.47
C LEU A 108 4.17 8.04 3.83
N GLU A 109 3.65 7.04 4.54
CA GLU A 109 3.04 7.22 5.86
C GLU A 109 4.05 7.70 6.91
N LEU A 110 5.26 7.13 6.90
CA LEU A 110 6.35 7.54 7.79
C LEU A 110 6.72 9.01 7.57
N ALA A 111 6.82 9.43 6.30
CA ALA A 111 7.14 10.79 5.94
C ALA A 111 6.02 11.80 6.32
N LEU A 112 4.77 11.35 6.39
CA LEU A 112 3.65 12.14 6.92
C LEU A 112 3.67 12.24 8.44
N LEU A 113 4.02 11.13 9.11
CA LEU A 113 4.04 11.02 10.57
C LEU A 113 5.19 11.81 11.21
N ALA A 114 6.38 11.77 10.61
CA ALA A 114 7.60 12.35 11.18
C ALA A 114 8.49 12.97 10.09
N PRO A 115 8.01 13.99 9.35
CA PRO A 115 8.76 14.60 8.24
C PRO A 115 10.14 15.15 8.67
N GLU A 116 10.30 15.56 9.93
CA GLU A 116 11.55 16.04 10.51
C GLU A 116 12.61 14.94 10.66
N LYS A 117 12.22 13.66 10.71
CA LYS A 117 13.12 12.52 10.76
C LYS A 117 13.68 12.13 9.38
N ILE A 118 13.16 12.71 8.30
CA ILE A 118 13.46 12.29 6.93
C ILE A 118 14.41 13.28 6.26
N LEU A 119 15.57 12.80 5.79
CA LEU A 119 16.48 13.57 4.93
C LEU A 119 16.08 13.47 3.45
N SER A 120 15.64 12.28 3.03
CA SER A 120 15.08 12.02 1.71
C SER A 120 14.12 10.85 1.70
N LEU A 121 13.20 10.85 0.74
CA LEU A 121 12.23 9.80 0.52
C LEU A 121 12.38 9.17 -0.86
N THR A 122 12.78 7.90 -0.94
CA THR A 122 12.81 7.15 -2.20
C THR A 122 11.68 6.13 -2.27
N LEU A 123 10.87 6.20 -3.34
CA LEU A 123 9.71 5.37 -3.57
C LEU A 123 9.94 4.49 -4.81
N LEU A 124 10.04 3.18 -4.62
CA LEU A 124 10.26 2.21 -5.68
C LEU A 124 8.99 1.40 -5.93
N SER A 125 8.52 1.32 -7.18
CA SER A 125 7.40 0.44 -7.58
C SER A 125 6.21 0.43 -6.60
N THR A 126 5.68 1.61 -6.27
CA THR A 126 4.65 1.78 -5.23
C THR A 126 3.50 2.69 -5.68
N HIS A 127 2.47 2.81 -4.84
CA HIS A 127 1.28 3.60 -5.09
C HIS A 127 0.75 4.30 -3.84
N ALA A 128 -0.03 5.37 -4.01
CA ALA A 128 -0.72 6.08 -2.92
C ALA A 128 -2.10 5.48 -2.58
N GLY A 129 -2.50 4.36 -3.22
CA GLY A 129 -3.74 3.65 -2.91
C GLY A 129 -4.92 4.03 -3.80
N GLY A 130 -6.12 3.73 -3.31
CA GLY A 130 -7.37 3.95 -4.05
C GLY A 130 -7.53 3.02 -5.27
N LEU A 131 -8.43 3.37 -6.20
CA LEU A 131 -8.68 2.54 -7.40
C LEU A 131 -7.42 2.36 -8.27
N ALA A 132 -6.56 3.37 -8.33
CA ALA A 132 -5.30 3.32 -9.08
C ALA A 132 -4.28 2.35 -8.47
N GLY A 133 -4.33 2.16 -7.14
CA GLY A 133 -3.46 1.22 -6.42
C GLY A 133 -3.84 -0.25 -6.56
N ARG A 134 -4.95 -0.58 -7.24
CA ARG A 134 -5.33 -1.99 -7.43
C ARG A 134 -4.32 -2.71 -8.33
N ALA A 135 -3.78 -3.83 -7.82
CA ALA A 135 -2.87 -4.67 -8.57
C ALA A 135 -3.51 -5.16 -9.89
N PRO A 136 -2.75 -5.23 -11.00
CA PRO A 136 -3.21 -5.87 -12.23
C PRO A 136 -3.61 -7.32 -11.99
N PHE A 137 -4.57 -7.84 -12.78
CA PHE A 137 -5.01 -9.24 -12.67
C PHE A 137 -3.87 -10.24 -12.82
N VAL A 138 -2.91 -9.96 -13.73
CA VAL A 138 -1.70 -10.76 -13.88
C VAL A 138 -0.88 -10.83 -12.58
N GLY A 139 -0.73 -9.70 -11.88
CA GLY A 139 -0.06 -9.63 -10.59
C GLY A 139 -0.79 -10.41 -9.50
N ILE A 140 -2.11 -10.26 -9.42
CA ILE A 140 -2.95 -11.02 -8.46
C ILE A 140 -2.80 -12.52 -8.68
N ARG A 141 -2.84 -12.98 -9.94
CA ARG A 141 -2.66 -14.40 -10.29
C ARG A 141 -1.30 -14.92 -9.82
N HIS A 142 -0.22 -14.18 -10.07
CA HIS A 142 1.11 -14.59 -9.60
C HIS A 142 1.21 -14.59 -8.07
N MET A 143 0.62 -13.62 -7.40
CA MET A 143 0.61 -13.54 -5.93
C MET A 143 -0.12 -14.74 -5.31
N ILE A 144 -1.31 -15.10 -5.82
CA ILE A 144 -2.06 -16.28 -5.36
C ILE A 144 -1.22 -17.55 -5.58
N ARG A 145 -0.60 -17.70 -6.76
CA ARG A 145 0.28 -18.84 -7.03
C ARG A 145 1.47 -18.91 -6.08
N SER A 146 2.10 -17.78 -5.72
CA SER A 146 3.21 -17.76 -4.75
C SER A 146 2.78 -18.19 -3.35
N ILE A 147 1.51 -18.05 -2.99
CA ILE A 147 0.97 -18.48 -1.70
C ILE A 147 0.63 -19.98 -1.72
N LEU A 148 0.11 -20.49 -2.85
CA LEU A 148 -0.39 -21.86 -2.96
C LEU A 148 0.68 -22.87 -3.39
N LEU A 149 1.73 -22.46 -4.10
CA LEU A 149 2.77 -23.37 -4.60
C LEU A 149 3.73 -23.78 -3.47
N SER A 150 3.88 -25.09 -3.29
CA SER A 150 4.85 -25.68 -2.37
C SER A 150 6.10 -26.21 -3.07
N ASP A 151 6.04 -26.48 -4.38
CA ASP A 151 7.19 -26.92 -5.17
C ASP A 151 8.19 -25.77 -5.37
N GLU A 152 9.48 -26.04 -5.12
CA GLU A 152 10.56 -25.06 -5.18
C GLU A 152 10.68 -24.45 -6.58
N ASN A 153 10.79 -25.28 -7.62
CA ASN A 153 11.04 -24.82 -8.98
C ASN A 153 9.86 -24.02 -9.52
N LEU A 154 8.63 -24.52 -9.34
CA LEU A 154 7.43 -23.84 -9.78
C LEU A 154 7.22 -22.51 -9.06
N LEU A 155 7.51 -22.44 -7.75
CA LEU A 155 7.40 -21.19 -7.01
C LEU A 155 8.47 -20.20 -7.43
N VAL A 156 9.73 -20.62 -7.52
CA VAL A 156 10.83 -19.73 -7.94
C VAL A 156 10.57 -19.19 -9.34
N GLU A 157 10.17 -20.02 -10.30
CA GLU A 157 9.79 -19.58 -11.65
C GLU A 157 8.62 -18.59 -11.65
N ASN A 158 7.62 -18.84 -10.80
CA ASN A 158 6.50 -17.91 -10.62
C ASN A 158 6.97 -16.55 -10.07
N VAL A 159 7.87 -16.55 -9.07
CA VAL A 159 8.45 -15.34 -8.47
C VAL A 159 9.32 -14.60 -9.49
N MET A 160 10.15 -15.31 -10.26
CA MET A 160 10.97 -14.71 -11.33
C MET A 160 10.09 -13.97 -12.34
N THR A 161 9.04 -14.63 -12.84
CA THR A 161 8.10 -14.03 -13.80
C THR A 161 7.33 -12.86 -13.20
N MET A 162 6.97 -12.95 -11.91
CA MET A 162 6.25 -11.90 -11.21
C MET A 162 7.11 -10.64 -11.00
N LEU A 163 8.38 -10.81 -10.67
CA LEU A 163 9.24 -9.72 -10.21
C LEU A 163 10.09 -9.07 -11.29
N TYR A 164 10.45 -9.77 -12.37
CA TYR A 164 11.48 -9.29 -13.31
C TYR A 164 10.95 -9.06 -14.73
N GLY A 165 11.55 -8.11 -15.43
CA GLY A 165 11.20 -7.79 -16.81
C GLY A 165 11.65 -8.88 -17.79
N VAL A 166 11.00 -8.92 -18.95
CA VAL A 166 11.23 -9.92 -20.02
C VAL A 166 12.68 -9.93 -20.46
N LYS A 167 13.30 -8.75 -20.58
CA LYS A 167 14.72 -8.63 -20.95
C LYS A 167 15.64 -9.37 -19.98
N THR A 168 15.40 -9.21 -18.67
CA THR A 168 16.17 -9.92 -17.63
C THR A 168 15.87 -11.41 -17.65
N LEU A 169 14.61 -11.79 -17.84
CA LEU A 169 14.19 -13.20 -17.86
C LEU A 169 14.75 -13.98 -19.05
N ASN A 170 15.02 -13.31 -20.17
CA ASN A 170 15.57 -13.91 -21.39
C ASN A 170 17.10 -13.83 -21.48
N ASP A 171 17.77 -13.18 -20.52
CA ASP A 171 19.22 -13.02 -20.45
C ASP A 171 19.78 -13.97 -19.37
N PRO A 172 20.44 -15.08 -19.74
CA PRO A 172 20.93 -16.07 -18.76
C PRO A 172 21.87 -15.49 -17.71
N ASP A 173 22.72 -14.52 -18.08
CA ASP A 173 23.72 -13.93 -17.20
C ASP A 173 23.07 -13.06 -16.11
N LYS A 174 21.91 -12.47 -16.43
CA LYS A 174 21.11 -11.70 -15.47
C LYS A 174 20.12 -12.56 -14.69
N ARG A 175 19.49 -13.52 -15.38
CA ARG A 175 18.48 -14.41 -14.80
C ARG A 175 19.08 -15.31 -13.74
N LYS A 176 20.23 -15.96 -14.01
CA LYS A 176 20.79 -16.99 -13.14
C LYS A 176 21.09 -16.49 -11.72
N PRO A 177 21.77 -15.34 -11.50
CA PRO A 177 22.02 -14.85 -10.14
C PRO A 177 20.75 -14.52 -9.36
N LEU A 178 19.69 -14.06 -10.04
CA LEU A 178 18.39 -13.78 -9.41
C LEU A 178 17.62 -15.06 -9.09
N TYR A 179 17.67 -16.05 -9.99
CA TYR A 179 17.09 -17.37 -9.77
C TYR A 179 17.75 -18.08 -8.59
N ASP A 180 19.09 -18.14 -8.57
CA ASP A 180 19.87 -18.76 -7.49
C ASP A 180 19.58 -18.07 -6.14
N TYR A 181 19.41 -16.75 -6.15
CA TYR A 181 18.99 -16.00 -4.97
C TYR A 181 17.61 -16.49 -4.47
N HIS A 182 16.61 -16.59 -5.35
CA HIS A 182 15.27 -17.02 -4.95
C HIS A 182 15.22 -18.50 -4.52
N VAL A 183 16.01 -19.38 -5.12
CA VAL A 183 16.19 -20.78 -4.65
C VAL A 183 16.74 -20.78 -3.22
N LYS A 184 17.81 -20.04 -2.98
CA LYS A 184 18.40 -19.92 -1.64
C LYS A 184 17.37 -19.39 -0.64
N ARG A 185 16.68 -18.31 -0.98
CA ARG A 185 15.66 -17.70 -0.12
C ARG A 185 14.48 -18.63 0.10
N PHE A 186 14.05 -19.42 -0.88
CA PHE A 186 13.00 -20.42 -0.70
C PHE A 186 13.37 -21.45 0.37
N ARG A 187 14.62 -21.93 0.37
CA ARG A 187 15.12 -22.92 1.33
C ARG A 187 15.33 -22.34 2.74
N GLU A 188 15.64 -21.05 2.82
CA GLU A 188 15.89 -20.34 4.08
C GLU A 188 14.66 -19.58 4.61
N ARG A 189 13.52 -19.61 3.89
CA ARG A 189 12.37 -18.78 4.25
C ARG A 189 11.75 -19.25 5.55
N MET A 190 11.30 -18.30 6.34
CA MET A 190 10.30 -18.56 7.36
C MET A 190 8.92 -18.51 6.72
N THR A 191 8.15 -19.57 6.92
CA THR A 191 6.75 -19.61 6.49
C THR A 191 5.99 -18.50 7.22
N PRO A 192 5.37 -17.54 6.50
CA PRO A 192 4.59 -16.51 7.16
C PRO A 192 3.45 -17.15 7.94
N THR A 193 3.17 -16.61 9.13
CA THR A 193 1.95 -16.99 9.85
C THR A 193 0.73 -16.56 9.04
N ILE A 194 -0.38 -17.29 9.18
CA ILE A 194 -1.64 -16.94 8.51
C ILE A 194 -2.08 -15.51 8.86
N ILE A 195 -1.88 -15.11 10.13
CA ILE A 195 -2.19 -13.77 10.62
C ILE A 195 -1.32 -12.72 9.94
N GLY A 196 0.00 -12.96 9.85
CA GLY A 196 0.92 -12.07 9.17
C GLY A 196 0.62 -11.91 7.68
N LEU A 197 0.32 -13.03 7.00
CA LEU A 197 -0.09 -13.04 5.60
C LEU A 197 -1.36 -12.23 5.35
N ILE A 198 -2.45 -12.54 6.06
CA ILE A 198 -3.74 -11.83 5.95
C ILE A 198 -3.56 -10.36 6.33
N GLY A 199 -2.79 -10.10 7.38
CA GLY A 199 -2.49 -8.78 7.89
C GLY A 199 -1.83 -7.91 6.83
N GLN A 200 -0.71 -8.34 6.26
CA GLN A 200 -0.01 -7.54 5.24
C GLN A 200 -0.84 -7.37 3.96
N ILE A 201 -1.56 -8.41 3.50
CA ILE A 201 -2.48 -8.27 2.35
C ILE A 201 -3.56 -7.23 2.63
N THR A 202 -4.14 -7.25 3.84
CA THR A 202 -5.16 -6.29 4.26
C THR A 202 -4.58 -4.88 4.33
N ALA A 203 -3.36 -4.71 4.84
CA ALA A 203 -2.68 -3.42 4.90
C ALA A 203 -2.46 -2.81 3.51
N VAL A 204 -1.97 -3.61 2.55
CA VAL A 204 -1.81 -3.18 1.15
C VAL A 204 -3.15 -2.82 0.52
N TYR A 205 -4.17 -3.68 0.68
CA TYR A 205 -5.49 -3.45 0.10
C TYR A 205 -6.17 -2.19 0.63
N LYS A 206 -6.01 -1.91 1.94
CA LYS A 206 -6.60 -0.72 2.59
C LYS A 206 -5.74 0.53 2.51
N HIS A 207 -4.51 0.44 1.99
CA HIS A 207 -3.61 1.57 1.93
C HIS A 207 -4.22 2.73 1.14
N TYR A 208 -4.14 3.94 1.70
CA TYR A 208 -4.59 5.14 1.04
C TYR A 208 -3.90 6.37 1.64
N VAL A 209 -3.17 7.11 0.80
CA VAL A 209 -2.67 8.46 1.09
C VAL A 209 -3.42 9.42 0.19
N SER A 210 -4.09 10.40 0.81
CA SER A 210 -4.93 11.34 0.08
C SER A 210 -4.11 12.30 -0.78
N TYR A 211 -4.73 12.91 -1.79
CA TYR A 211 -4.11 13.99 -2.57
C TYR A 211 -3.62 15.13 -1.67
N ALA A 212 -4.41 15.51 -0.66
CA ALA A 212 -4.05 16.54 0.30
C ALA A 212 -2.81 16.16 1.13
N ASP A 213 -2.66 14.89 1.49
CA ASP A 213 -1.47 14.41 2.20
C ASP A 213 -0.25 14.33 1.30
N LEU A 214 -0.40 13.92 0.04
CA LEU A 214 0.67 14.01 -0.95
C LEU A 214 1.12 15.47 -1.16
N LEU A 215 0.20 16.44 -1.18
CA LEU A 215 0.57 17.86 -1.22
C LEU A 215 1.36 18.29 0.02
N LYS A 216 1.05 17.78 1.22
CA LYS A 216 1.89 18.05 2.41
C LYS A 216 3.32 17.53 2.21
N LEU A 217 3.48 16.36 1.60
CA LEU A 217 4.79 15.79 1.31
C LEU A 217 5.57 16.59 0.25
N ARG A 218 4.89 17.22 -0.71
CA ARG A 218 5.51 18.13 -1.69
C ARG A 218 6.26 19.28 -1.03
N TYR A 219 5.72 19.82 0.06
CA TYR A 219 6.27 20.98 0.78
C TYR A 219 7.06 20.58 2.04
N ALA A 220 7.30 19.28 2.24
CA ALA A 220 8.08 18.77 3.36
C ALA A 220 9.58 19.10 3.20
N PRO A 221 10.37 19.15 4.29
CA PRO A 221 11.76 19.63 4.27
C PRO A 221 12.76 18.60 3.72
N PHE A 222 12.35 17.69 2.84
CA PHE A 222 13.20 16.63 2.28
C PHE A 222 12.99 16.49 0.79
N GLU A 223 13.96 15.85 0.12
CA GLU A 223 13.87 15.56 -1.31
C GLU A 223 13.28 14.17 -1.56
N CYS A 224 12.49 14.06 -2.62
CA CYS A 224 11.87 12.80 -3.01
C CYS A 224 12.41 12.31 -4.36
N LEU A 225 12.60 11.00 -4.47
CA LEU A 225 12.92 10.27 -5.69
C LEU A 225 11.89 9.16 -5.89
N ILE A 226 11.37 9.04 -7.10
CA ILE A 226 10.53 7.91 -7.51
C ILE A 226 11.29 7.09 -8.54
N MET A 227 11.30 5.77 -8.38
CA MET A 227 11.84 4.83 -9.35
C MET A 227 10.76 3.84 -9.77
N VAL A 228 10.65 3.59 -11.07
CA VAL A 228 9.57 2.77 -11.64
C VAL A 228 10.09 1.89 -12.77
N GLY A 229 9.64 0.64 -12.81
CA GLY A 229 9.85 -0.28 -13.94
C GLY A 229 8.67 -0.28 -14.91
N THR A 230 8.96 -0.35 -16.20
CA THR A 230 7.93 -0.33 -17.27
C THR A 230 7.19 -1.64 -17.47
N GLU A 231 7.69 -2.72 -16.89
CA GLU A 231 7.11 -4.06 -16.99
C GLU A 231 6.65 -4.58 -15.62
N ASP A 232 6.40 -3.67 -14.68
CA ASP A 232 5.92 -4.01 -13.35
C ASP A 232 4.51 -4.65 -13.43
N ARG A 233 4.45 -5.94 -13.09
CA ARG A 233 3.22 -6.75 -13.14
C ARG A 233 2.36 -6.62 -11.87
N LEU A 234 2.90 -6.04 -10.81
CA LEU A 234 2.24 -5.92 -9.50
C LEU A 234 1.71 -4.51 -9.25
N VAL A 235 2.46 -3.48 -9.65
CA VAL A 235 2.09 -2.07 -9.49
C VAL A 235 2.19 -1.38 -10.84
N ARG A 236 1.08 -0.81 -11.30
CA ARG A 236 1.08 -0.04 -12.56
C ARG A 236 1.96 1.20 -12.42
N GLU A 237 2.86 1.41 -13.38
CA GLU A 237 3.72 2.60 -13.47
C GLU A 237 2.97 3.93 -13.45
N THR A 238 1.70 3.94 -13.86
CA THR A 238 0.83 5.11 -13.82
C THR A 238 0.66 5.66 -12.39
N ASN A 239 0.80 4.82 -11.37
CA ASN A 239 0.83 5.26 -9.98
C ASN A 239 2.05 6.15 -9.69
N SER A 240 3.22 5.77 -10.19
CA SER A 240 4.45 6.57 -10.05
C SER A 240 4.33 7.91 -10.77
N TYR A 241 3.71 7.95 -11.97
CA TYR A 241 3.45 9.21 -12.68
C TYR A 241 2.46 10.11 -11.92
N MET A 242 1.43 9.54 -11.31
CA MET A 242 0.45 10.27 -10.50
C MET A 242 1.10 10.87 -9.25
N ILE A 243 1.85 10.07 -8.48
CA ILE A 243 2.58 10.56 -7.31
C ILE A 243 3.59 11.65 -7.73
N ARG A 244 4.36 11.42 -8.79
CA ARG A 244 5.32 12.38 -9.36
C ARG A 244 4.67 13.73 -9.69
N ARG A 245 3.48 13.71 -10.30
CA ARG A 245 2.76 14.93 -10.69
C ARG A 245 2.38 15.77 -9.47
N ILE A 246 2.01 15.11 -8.36
CA ILE A 246 1.59 15.79 -7.13
C ILE A 246 2.82 16.26 -6.34
N LEU A 247 3.78 15.36 -6.08
CA LEU A 247 4.97 15.63 -5.27
C LEU A 247 5.97 16.57 -5.94
N GLY A 248 5.93 16.74 -7.27
CA GLY A 248 6.90 17.58 -7.96
C GLY A 248 8.33 17.01 -8.01
N CYS A 249 8.54 15.77 -7.56
CA CYS A 249 9.84 15.19 -7.23
C CYS A 249 10.59 14.59 -8.42
N ARG A 250 11.80 14.02 -8.27
CA ARG A 250 12.50 13.40 -9.41
C ARG A 250 11.91 12.02 -9.73
N LEU A 251 11.76 11.66 -11.02
CA LEU A 251 11.32 10.34 -11.45
C LEU A 251 12.40 9.70 -12.33
N VAL A 252 12.81 8.48 -12.00
CA VAL A 252 13.68 7.63 -12.80
C VAL A 252 12.86 6.46 -13.32
N LYS A 253 12.73 6.39 -14.64
CA LYS A 253 12.07 5.29 -15.34
C LYS A 253 13.14 4.28 -15.78
N LEU A 254 12.92 3.01 -15.47
CA LEU A 254 13.79 1.90 -15.83
C LEU A 254 13.08 1.05 -16.89
N ASP A 255 13.52 1.19 -18.14
CA ASP A 255 12.91 0.48 -19.27
C ASP A 255 13.21 -1.02 -19.22
N ASN A 256 12.17 -1.83 -19.45
CA ASN A 256 12.19 -3.30 -19.34
C ASN A 256 12.46 -3.81 -17.92
N ALA A 257 12.24 -2.99 -16.90
CA ALA A 257 12.34 -3.42 -15.51
C ALA A 257 10.98 -3.89 -14.98
N GLY A 258 10.99 -4.97 -14.20
CA GLY A 258 9.83 -5.49 -13.50
C GLY A 258 9.59 -4.79 -12.16
N HIS A 259 8.97 -5.51 -11.23
CA HIS A 259 8.65 -5.01 -9.89
C HIS A 259 9.87 -4.96 -8.96
N GLY A 260 10.76 -5.96 -9.05
CA GLY A 260 11.90 -6.16 -8.14
C GLY A 260 13.11 -5.29 -8.48
N LEU A 261 12.93 -3.97 -8.62
CA LEU A 261 13.93 -3.02 -9.11
C LEU A 261 15.27 -3.09 -8.35
N GLN A 262 15.20 -3.25 -7.03
CA GLN A 262 16.37 -3.29 -6.15
C GLN A 262 17.26 -4.52 -6.41
N GLY A 263 16.66 -5.61 -6.89
CA GLY A 263 17.38 -6.81 -7.32
C GLY A 263 17.82 -6.73 -8.78
N GLU A 264 16.89 -6.35 -9.66
CA GLU A 264 17.04 -6.42 -11.12
C GLU A 264 18.00 -5.37 -11.69
N TYR A 265 17.83 -4.11 -11.28
CA TYR A 265 18.60 -2.95 -11.72
C TYR A 265 19.37 -2.36 -10.53
N ALA A 266 19.99 -3.24 -9.74
CA ALA A 266 20.61 -2.88 -8.47
C ALA A 266 21.69 -1.79 -8.62
N LYS A 267 22.46 -1.81 -9.71
CA LYS A 267 23.52 -0.82 -9.95
C LYS A 267 22.92 0.57 -10.17
N GLU A 268 21.89 0.67 -10.99
CA GLU A 268 21.16 1.89 -11.29
C GLU A 268 20.46 2.42 -10.03
N VAL A 269 19.78 1.55 -9.27
CA VAL A 269 19.19 1.90 -7.98
C VAL A 269 20.23 2.47 -7.03
N ASN A 270 21.38 1.79 -6.86
CA ASN A 270 22.45 2.22 -5.97
C ASN A 270 23.02 3.59 -6.39
N GLN A 271 23.22 3.80 -7.70
CA GLN A 271 23.72 5.06 -8.24
C GLN A 271 22.74 6.21 -8.00
N GLU A 272 21.44 5.99 -8.21
CA GLU A 272 20.43 7.04 -8.03
C GLU A 272 20.20 7.40 -6.56
N LEU A 273 20.27 6.41 -5.67
CA LEU A 273 20.29 6.62 -4.22
C LEU A 273 21.55 7.40 -3.79
N LEU A 274 22.73 6.98 -4.25
CA LEU A 274 23.98 7.66 -3.91
C LEU A 274 23.98 9.12 -4.36
N LYS A 275 23.54 9.41 -5.60
CA LYS A 275 23.41 10.77 -6.12
C LYS A 275 22.51 11.64 -5.23
N LEU A 276 21.36 11.11 -4.82
CA LEU A 276 20.42 11.81 -3.94
C LEU A 276 21.03 12.09 -2.56
N PHE A 277 21.69 11.10 -1.96
CA PHE A 277 22.27 11.23 -0.62
C PHE A 277 23.44 12.23 -0.63
N GLU A 278 24.31 12.17 -1.64
CA GLU A 278 25.39 13.12 -1.81
C GLU A 278 24.90 14.54 -2.10
N SER A 279 23.83 14.70 -2.90
CA SER A 279 23.29 16.04 -3.18
C SER A 279 22.72 16.71 -1.93
N ILE A 280 22.18 15.91 -1.00
CA ILE A 280 21.70 16.41 0.30
C ILE A 280 22.88 16.71 1.22
N ARG A 281 23.90 15.85 1.27
CA ARG A 281 25.12 16.06 2.07
C ARG A 281 25.89 17.32 1.66
N LYS A 282 25.99 17.58 0.35
CA LYS A 282 26.73 18.73 -0.21
C LYS A 282 26.01 20.07 -0.02
N LYS A 283 24.69 20.05 0.17
CA LYS A 283 23.99 21.26 0.59
C LYS A 283 24.46 21.56 2.00
N GLU A 284 24.99 22.76 2.24
CA GLU A 284 25.11 23.26 3.61
C GLU A 284 23.78 23.02 4.33
N PRO A 285 23.75 22.90 5.67
CA PRO A 285 22.52 22.90 6.44
C PRO A 285 21.83 24.27 6.29
N SER A 286 21.39 24.61 5.08
CA SER A 286 20.37 25.60 4.84
C SER A 286 19.21 25.11 5.66
N LYS A 287 18.76 25.94 6.60
CA LYS A 287 17.41 25.82 7.13
C LYS A 287 16.48 25.86 5.91
N LYS A 288 16.18 24.71 5.29
CA LYS A 288 14.94 24.59 4.54
C LYS A 288 13.88 24.70 5.62
N SER A 289 13.51 25.93 5.93
CA SER A 289 12.23 26.21 6.55
C SER A 289 11.23 25.41 5.73
N ARG A 290 10.35 24.70 6.43
CA ARG A 290 9.16 24.10 5.82
C ARG A 290 8.64 25.11 4.82
N GLN A 291 8.66 24.80 3.52
CA GLN A 291 8.12 25.74 2.55
C GLN A 291 6.67 25.94 2.96
N GLU A 292 6.30 27.17 3.27
CA GLU A 292 4.92 27.46 3.63
C GLU A 292 4.07 26.98 2.46
N ILE A 293 3.11 26.10 2.76
CA ILE A 293 2.16 25.63 1.78
C ILE A 293 1.44 26.90 1.30
N PRO A 294 1.52 27.25 0.00
CA PRO A 294 0.88 28.47 -0.48
C PRO A 294 -0.59 28.50 -0.07
N GLU A 295 -1.10 29.67 0.30
CA GLU A 295 -2.41 29.82 0.95
C GLU A 295 -3.54 29.18 0.11
N GLU A 296 -3.45 29.27 -1.22
CA GLU A 296 -4.33 28.60 -2.18
C GLU A 296 -4.40 27.08 -1.97
N TYR A 297 -3.26 26.41 -1.76
CA TYR A 297 -3.19 24.98 -1.49
C TYR A 297 -3.55 24.66 -0.05
N ALA A 298 -3.32 25.57 0.91
CA ALA A 298 -3.76 25.39 2.29
C ALA A 298 -5.29 25.39 2.38
N ILE A 299 -5.96 26.25 1.62
CA ILE A 299 -7.41 26.28 1.46
C ILE A 299 -7.90 25.02 0.75
N GLU A 300 -7.26 24.60 -0.35
CA GLU A 300 -7.60 23.37 -1.07
C GLU A 300 -7.47 22.13 -0.17
N ILE A 301 -6.37 22.02 0.59
CA ILE A 301 -6.15 20.94 1.57
C ILE A 301 -7.24 20.94 2.63
N LYS A 302 -7.57 22.10 3.22
CA LYS A 302 -8.64 22.21 4.23
C LYS A 302 -10.00 21.81 3.65
N ALA A 303 -10.34 22.28 2.45
CA ALA A 303 -11.59 21.96 1.76
C ALA A 303 -11.70 20.46 1.43
N LEU A 304 -10.61 19.86 0.93
CA LEU A 304 -10.55 18.42 0.65
C LEU A 304 -10.64 17.60 1.93
N GLN A 305 -10.00 18.02 3.01
CA GLN A 305 -10.07 17.35 4.32
C GLN A 305 -11.49 17.40 4.91
N GLN A 306 -12.17 18.55 4.83
CA GLN A 306 -13.59 18.68 5.25
C GLN A 306 -14.51 17.80 4.39
N CYS A 307 -14.30 17.78 3.06
CA CYS A 307 -15.01 16.87 2.16
C CYS A 307 -14.77 15.39 2.50
N CYS A 308 -13.54 15.01 2.86
CA CYS A 308 -13.20 13.64 3.24
C CYS A 308 -13.80 13.24 4.58
N GLN A 309 -13.78 14.13 5.59
CA GLN A 309 -14.42 13.89 6.89
C GLN A 309 -15.92 13.62 6.74
N HIS A 310 -16.60 14.29 5.80
CA HIS A 310 -18.01 14.06 5.50
C HIS A 310 -18.29 12.88 4.54
N ARG A 311 -17.25 12.35 3.86
CA ARG A 311 -17.34 11.18 2.96
C ARG A 311 -16.98 9.85 3.60
N SER A 312 -16.53 9.85 4.86
CA SER A 312 -16.02 8.68 5.58
C SER A 312 -16.94 7.43 5.55
N HIS A 313 -18.22 7.55 5.18
CA HIS A 313 -19.16 6.43 5.25
C HIS A 313 -19.95 6.00 4.01
N CYS A 314 -20.12 6.77 2.92
CA CYS A 314 -21.36 6.54 2.13
C CYS A 314 -21.29 6.16 0.63
N LEU A 315 -20.14 6.05 -0.07
CA LEU A 315 -20.21 5.81 -1.54
C LEU A 315 -19.51 4.56 -2.04
N ILE A 316 -18.21 4.41 -1.76
CA ILE A 316 -17.43 3.30 -2.35
C ILE A 316 -17.60 2.02 -1.53
N TYR A 317 -17.65 2.13 -0.20
CA TYR A 317 -17.90 0.98 0.68
C TYR A 317 -19.30 0.40 0.47
N ASP A 318 -20.30 1.25 0.23
CA ASP A 318 -21.68 0.79 -0.01
C ASP A 318 -21.86 0.16 -1.39
N ILE A 319 -21.22 0.69 -2.44
CA ILE A 319 -21.26 0.08 -3.78
C ILE A 319 -20.46 -1.23 -3.82
N VAL A 320 -19.27 -1.26 -3.20
CA VAL A 320 -18.46 -2.48 -3.14
C VAL A 320 -19.14 -3.53 -2.25
N GLY A 321 -19.72 -3.13 -1.12
CA GLY A 321 -20.53 -4.00 -0.27
C GLY A 321 -21.77 -4.54 -0.98
N PHE A 322 -22.45 -3.71 -1.77
CA PHE A 322 -23.58 -4.12 -2.60
C PHE A 322 -23.18 -5.14 -3.67
N LEU A 323 -22.07 -4.90 -4.39
CA LEU A 323 -21.56 -5.81 -5.41
C LEU A 323 -21.00 -7.11 -4.81
N GLN A 324 -20.37 -7.05 -3.64
CA GLN A 324 -19.92 -8.23 -2.89
C GLN A 324 -21.10 -9.04 -2.38
N GLY A 325 -22.17 -8.40 -1.90
CA GLY A 325 -23.41 -9.07 -1.48
C GLY A 325 -24.12 -9.76 -2.64
N LEU A 326 -24.18 -9.11 -3.82
CA LEU A 326 -24.69 -9.72 -5.06
C LEU A 326 -23.87 -10.94 -5.47
N LEU A 327 -22.53 -10.83 -5.46
CA LEU A 327 -21.66 -11.94 -5.81
C LEU A 327 -21.77 -13.12 -4.82
N LEU A 328 -21.85 -12.83 -3.51
CA LEU A 328 -22.08 -13.86 -2.49
C LEU A 328 -23.43 -14.55 -2.71
N GLY A 329 -24.48 -13.77 -3.00
CA GLY A 329 -25.81 -14.30 -3.32
C GLY A 329 -25.79 -15.21 -4.54
N MET A 330 -25.06 -14.84 -5.59
CA MET A 330 -24.91 -15.67 -6.80
C MET A 330 -24.10 -16.94 -6.55
N ILE A 331 -23.00 -16.87 -5.79
CA ILE A 331 -22.19 -18.04 -5.43
C ILE A 331 -22.99 -19.00 -4.55
N LEU A 332 -23.72 -18.48 -3.55
CA LEU A 332 -24.57 -19.29 -2.68
C LEU A 332 -25.73 -19.93 -3.46
N PHE A 333 -26.32 -19.21 -4.41
CA PHE A 333 -27.31 -19.75 -5.33
C PHE A 333 -26.74 -20.92 -6.15
N CYS A 334 -25.57 -20.76 -6.77
CA CYS A 334 -24.93 -21.83 -7.53
C CYS A 334 -24.58 -23.05 -6.65
N LEU A 335 -24.04 -22.83 -5.44
CA LEU A 335 -23.70 -23.92 -4.51
C LEU A 335 -24.96 -24.67 -4.04
N LEU A 336 -26.07 -23.98 -3.79
CA LEU A 336 -27.31 -24.59 -3.35
C LEU A 336 -28.04 -25.29 -4.50
N SER A 337 -27.99 -24.79 -5.74
CA SER A 337 -28.47 -25.52 -6.92
C SER A 337 -27.70 -26.82 -7.15
N ILE A 338 -26.40 -26.85 -6.82
CA ILE A 338 -25.61 -28.09 -6.81
C ILE A 338 -26.11 -29.03 -5.69
N VAL A 339 -26.36 -28.54 -4.48
CA VAL A 339 -26.89 -29.36 -3.37
C VAL A 339 -28.29 -29.92 -3.68
N GLU A 340 -29.16 -29.12 -4.29
CA GLU A 340 -30.52 -29.52 -4.69
C GLU A 340 -30.49 -30.59 -5.81
N SER A 341 -29.52 -30.49 -6.73
CA SER A 341 -29.25 -31.53 -7.73
C SER A 341 -28.72 -32.84 -7.11
N THR A 342 -28.20 -32.81 -5.89
CA THR A 342 -27.67 -33.98 -5.16
C THR A 342 -28.65 -34.64 -4.18
N LYS A 343 -29.92 -34.19 -4.10
CA LYS A 343 -30.99 -34.79 -3.24
C LYS A 343 -30.64 -34.96 -1.75
N ILE A 344 -29.91 -34.02 -1.14
CA ILE A 344 -29.68 -34.02 0.32
C ILE A 344 -30.82 -33.25 1.00
N GLN A 345 -31.73 -33.94 1.71
CA GLN A 345 -32.81 -33.29 2.48
C GLN A 345 -32.34 -32.85 3.87
N TRP A 346 -32.56 -31.58 4.21
CA TRP A 346 -32.45 -31.05 5.58
C TRP A 346 -33.84 -30.68 6.12
N PRO A 347 -34.28 -31.19 7.28
CA PRO A 347 -35.57 -30.81 7.85
C PRO A 347 -35.48 -29.52 8.69
N GLY A 348 -36.39 -28.56 8.45
CA GLY A 348 -36.81 -27.62 9.51
C GLY A 348 -36.75 -26.10 9.26
N ILE A 349 -36.50 -25.58 8.05
CA ILE A 349 -36.49 -24.11 7.84
C ILE A 349 -37.50 -23.71 6.76
N HIS A 350 -38.69 -23.26 7.19
CA HIS A 350 -39.68 -22.60 6.35
C HIS A 350 -39.71 -21.09 6.65
N LEU A 351 -38.73 -20.36 6.12
CA LEU A 351 -38.85 -18.93 5.85
C LEU A 351 -38.85 -18.79 4.32
N THR A 352 -39.88 -18.15 3.74
CA THR A 352 -39.95 -17.96 2.28
C THR A 352 -38.88 -16.96 1.84
N PHE A 353 -37.76 -17.52 1.40
CA PHE A 353 -36.46 -16.92 1.06
C PHE A 353 -36.54 -15.74 0.08
N GLU A 354 -37.58 -15.71 -0.77
CA GLU A 354 -37.85 -14.64 -1.73
C GLU A 354 -38.05 -13.27 -1.07
N SER A 355 -38.60 -13.24 0.14
CA SER A 355 -38.90 -12.00 0.86
C SER A 355 -37.64 -11.31 1.43
N VAL A 356 -36.65 -12.08 1.89
CA VAL A 356 -35.41 -11.55 2.48
C VAL A 356 -34.48 -10.97 1.41
N ILE A 357 -34.37 -11.65 0.26
CA ILE A 357 -33.56 -11.18 -0.88
C ILE A 357 -34.19 -9.91 -1.47
N LEU A 358 -35.50 -9.89 -1.69
CA LEU A 358 -36.18 -8.74 -2.28
C LEU A 358 -36.07 -7.49 -1.39
N VAL A 359 -36.24 -7.64 -0.07
CA VAL A 359 -36.08 -6.53 0.89
C VAL A 359 -34.62 -6.05 0.94
N GLY A 360 -33.64 -6.95 0.90
CA GLY A 360 -32.22 -6.61 0.82
C GLY A 360 -31.86 -5.84 -0.46
N CYS A 361 -32.33 -6.31 -1.61
CA CYS A 361 -32.11 -5.69 -2.91
C CYS A 361 -32.79 -4.32 -3.04
N LEU A 362 -34.05 -4.18 -2.59
CA LEU A 362 -34.79 -2.92 -2.64
C LEU A 362 -34.20 -1.85 -1.69
N ASN A 363 -33.74 -2.26 -0.51
CA ASN A 363 -33.04 -1.36 0.41
C ASN A 363 -31.67 -0.94 -0.13
N GLY A 364 -30.93 -1.85 -0.77
CA GLY A 364 -29.69 -1.53 -1.48
C GLY A 364 -29.90 -0.54 -2.64
N LEU A 365 -30.94 -0.76 -3.45
CA LEU A 365 -31.28 0.10 -4.59
C LEU A 365 -31.72 1.50 -4.15
N ARG A 366 -32.56 1.63 -3.12
CA ARG A 366 -32.94 2.95 -2.56
C ARG A 366 -31.74 3.74 -2.03
N ARG A 367 -30.75 3.06 -1.43
CA ARG A 367 -29.50 3.68 -0.96
C ARG A 367 -28.60 4.11 -2.11
N ALA A 368 -28.46 3.28 -3.15
CA ALA A 368 -27.72 3.60 -4.35
C ALA A 368 -28.28 4.83 -5.09
N ILE A 369 -29.61 4.93 -5.23
CA ILE A 369 -30.26 6.08 -5.89
C ILE A 369 -30.01 7.39 -5.12
N LYS A 370 -30.13 7.39 -3.78
CA LYS A 370 -29.81 8.56 -2.95
C LYS A 370 -28.34 8.95 -3.08
N CYS A 371 -27.44 7.98 -3.12
CA CYS A 371 -26.01 8.19 -3.31
C CYS A 371 -25.67 8.82 -4.68
N VAL A 372 -26.27 8.34 -5.77
CA VAL A 372 -26.10 8.90 -7.12
C VAL A 372 -26.61 10.34 -7.17
N TYR A 373 -27.77 10.62 -6.54
CA TYR A 373 -28.32 11.97 -6.44
C TYR A 373 -27.38 12.94 -5.73
N HIS A 374 -26.79 12.55 -4.59
CA HIS A 374 -25.83 13.39 -3.86
C HIS A 374 -24.48 13.54 -4.59
N ALA A 375 -24.01 12.49 -5.27
CA ALA A 375 -22.78 12.54 -6.08
C ALA A 375 -22.90 13.49 -7.29
N PHE A 376 -24.07 13.50 -7.96
CA PHE A 376 -24.37 14.47 -9.02
C PHE A 376 -24.38 15.91 -8.50
N ARG A 377 -24.95 16.14 -7.31
CA ARG A 377 -24.99 17.47 -6.68
C ARG A 377 -23.60 17.96 -6.27
N ALA A 378 -22.75 17.08 -5.75
CA ALA A 378 -21.35 17.39 -5.41
C ALA A 378 -20.49 17.64 -6.66
N ARG A 379 -20.69 16.88 -7.74
CA ARG A 379 -20.01 17.12 -9.02
C ARG A 379 -20.40 18.48 -9.61
N ARG A 380 -21.68 18.84 -9.53
CA ARG A 380 -22.20 20.14 -9.94
C ARG A 380 -21.61 21.28 -9.10
N PHE A 381 -21.49 21.10 -7.78
CA PHE A 381 -20.84 22.05 -6.88
C PHE A 381 -19.37 22.29 -7.24
N VAL A 382 -18.60 21.22 -7.49
CA VAL A 382 -17.19 21.31 -7.90
C VAL A 382 -17.04 21.95 -9.29
N GLN A 383 -17.93 21.64 -10.23
CA GLN A 383 -17.93 22.26 -11.56
C GLN A 383 -18.30 23.75 -11.50
N GLU A 384 -19.31 24.13 -10.72
CA GLU A 384 -19.71 25.53 -10.53
C GLU A 384 -18.60 26.34 -9.82
N TYR A 385 -17.88 25.73 -8.87
CA TYR A 385 -16.72 26.34 -8.21
C TYR A 385 -15.52 26.52 -9.16
N HIS A 386 -15.19 25.51 -9.98
CA HIS A 386 -14.15 25.66 -11.01
C HIS A 386 -14.49 26.72 -12.05
N LEU A 387 -15.76 26.82 -12.46
CA LEU A 387 -16.25 27.89 -13.35
C LEU A 387 -16.14 29.28 -12.72
N GLN A 388 -16.31 29.40 -11.40
CA GLN A 388 -16.11 30.67 -10.69
C GLN A 388 -14.64 31.02 -10.53
N LEU A 389 -13.76 30.03 -10.32
CA LEU A 389 -12.31 30.21 -10.29
C LEU A 389 -11.75 30.63 -11.66
N ASP A 390 -12.21 30.02 -12.75
CA ASP A 390 -11.81 30.41 -14.12
C ASP A 390 -12.28 31.84 -14.46
N ARG A 391 -13.46 32.25 -13.99
CA ARG A 391 -13.95 33.64 -14.13
C ARG A 391 -13.14 34.63 -13.28
N ALA A 392 -12.75 34.25 -12.06
CA ALA A 392 -11.92 35.08 -11.19
C ALA A 392 -10.48 35.24 -11.72
N ALA A 393 -9.93 34.19 -12.34
CA ALA A 393 -8.62 34.21 -13.00
C ALA A 393 -8.59 35.08 -14.27
N HIS A 394 -9.72 35.27 -14.95
CA HIS A 394 -9.82 36.10 -16.16
C HIS A 394 -10.15 37.58 -15.90
N HIS A 395 -10.58 37.97 -14.69
CA HIS A 395 -11.04 39.34 -14.41
C HIS A 395 -10.26 40.08 -13.31
N GLY A 396 -9.08 39.59 -12.94
CA GLY A 396 -8.14 40.40 -12.15
C GLY A 396 -8.73 40.93 -10.84
N GLY A 397 -9.06 40.01 -9.92
CA GLY A 397 -9.23 40.31 -8.49
C GLY A 397 -10.60 40.82 -8.07
N ILE A 398 -11.49 39.91 -7.66
CA ILE A 398 -12.52 40.14 -6.62
C ILE A 398 -12.66 38.82 -5.83
N GLY A 399 -12.70 38.90 -4.50
CA GLY A 399 -12.71 37.76 -3.59
C GLY A 399 -13.85 36.75 -3.84
N VAL A 400 -13.52 35.47 -3.71
CA VAL A 400 -14.47 34.36 -3.84
C VAL A 400 -15.22 34.22 -2.52
N ALA A 401 -16.49 34.63 -2.48
CA ALA A 401 -17.38 34.34 -1.36
C ALA A 401 -17.81 32.87 -1.40
N LEU A 402 -17.68 32.16 -0.26
CA LEU A 402 -18.26 30.83 -0.10
C LEU A 402 -19.80 30.93 -0.22
N PRO A 403 -20.48 30.04 -0.97
CA PRO A 403 -21.94 30.01 -0.97
C PRO A 403 -22.46 29.62 0.44
N GLU A 404 -23.41 30.39 0.97
CA GLU A 404 -24.05 30.12 2.27
C GLU A 404 -24.73 28.76 2.31
N GLU A 405 -24.67 28.08 3.47
CA GLU A 405 -25.41 26.85 3.72
C GLU A 405 -26.93 27.07 3.54
N PRO A 406 -27.67 26.12 2.95
CA PRO A 406 -29.12 26.21 2.89
C PRO A 406 -29.70 26.12 4.32
N LYS A 407 -30.49 27.14 4.69
CA LYS A 407 -31.12 27.40 6.01
C LYS A 407 -32.04 26.29 6.59
N ASN A 408 -32.10 25.10 5.98
CA ASN A 408 -32.97 24.02 6.45
C ASN A 408 -32.13 22.94 7.15
N GLY A 409 -31.95 23.13 8.46
CA GLY A 409 -31.18 22.26 9.35
C GLY A 409 -31.68 20.81 9.40
N ILE A 410 -30.98 19.93 8.71
CA ILE A 410 -31.00 18.49 9.00
C ILE A 410 -29.59 18.12 9.46
N PRO A 411 -29.40 17.66 10.72
CA PRO A 411 -28.07 17.39 11.25
C PRO A 411 -27.43 16.21 10.51
N TYR A 412 -26.18 16.38 10.07
CA TYR A 412 -25.31 15.30 9.61
C TYR A 412 -24.84 14.45 10.80
N GLY A 413 -25.77 13.78 11.45
CA GLY A 413 -25.51 12.80 12.50
C GLY A 413 -25.81 11.40 11.97
N CYS A 414 -24.78 10.63 11.64
CA CYS A 414 -24.89 9.17 11.52
C CYS A 414 -23.76 8.56 12.33
N GLY A 415 -23.91 8.58 13.66
CA GLY A 415 -23.14 7.72 14.55
C GLY A 415 -23.70 6.31 14.46
N PHE A 416 -22.98 5.41 13.80
CA PHE A 416 -23.11 3.97 13.96
C PHE A 416 -21.76 3.32 13.68
N GLU A 417 -21.04 2.94 14.72
CA GLU A 417 -19.89 2.03 14.64
C GLU A 417 -20.40 0.61 14.36
N TYR A 418 -19.98 -0.02 13.25
CA TYR A 418 -20.11 -1.48 13.07
C TYR A 418 -18.90 -2.10 12.35
N PRO A 419 -18.38 -3.26 12.83
CA PRO A 419 -17.21 -3.94 12.26
C PRO A 419 -17.63 -5.14 11.41
N ILE A 420 -17.78 -5.01 10.09
CA ILE A 420 -18.34 -6.12 9.27
C ILE A 420 -17.52 -6.53 8.02
N PRO A 421 -16.76 -5.67 7.30
CA PRO A 421 -16.08 -6.13 6.08
C PRO A 421 -14.92 -7.13 6.31
N SER A 422 -14.26 -7.07 7.47
CA SER A 422 -13.09 -7.89 7.78
C SER A 422 -13.42 -9.36 8.08
N LEU A 423 -14.57 -9.63 8.73
CA LEU A 423 -14.95 -11.00 9.09
C LEU A 423 -15.33 -11.84 7.86
N ILE A 424 -15.96 -11.22 6.86
CA ILE A 424 -16.41 -11.91 5.64
C ILE A 424 -15.24 -12.30 4.75
N PHE A 425 -14.22 -11.43 4.60
CA PHE A 425 -13.02 -11.77 3.84
C PHE A 425 -12.19 -12.88 4.53
N ILE A 426 -12.08 -12.82 5.85
CA ILE A 426 -11.40 -13.85 6.65
C ILE A 426 -12.15 -15.19 6.58
N ALA A 427 -13.49 -15.18 6.66
CA ALA A 427 -14.30 -16.39 6.51
C ALA A 427 -14.15 -17.03 5.12
N ASN A 428 -14.10 -16.24 4.04
CA ASN A 428 -13.90 -16.75 2.69
C ASN A 428 -12.50 -17.34 2.49
N LEU A 429 -11.46 -16.74 3.08
CA LEU A 429 -10.09 -17.26 2.98
C LEU A 429 -9.91 -18.54 3.81
N ILE A 430 -10.52 -18.62 5.00
CA ILE A 430 -10.51 -19.82 5.84
C ILE A 430 -11.25 -20.97 5.14
N SER A 431 -12.43 -20.71 4.55
CA SER A 431 -13.18 -21.72 3.79
C SER A 431 -12.40 -22.22 2.58
N LEU A 432 -11.70 -21.34 1.86
CA LEU A 432 -10.90 -21.74 0.71
C LEU A 432 -9.71 -22.62 1.13
N ILE A 433 -9.00 -22.25 2.19
CA ILE A 433 -7.86 -23.04 2.73
C ILE A 433 -8.34 -24.41 3.25
N TYR A 434 -9.47 -24.44 3.95
CA TYR A 434 -10.05 -25.67 4.50
C TYR A 434 -10.47 -26.64 3.40
N TRP A 435 -11.12 -26.15 2.34
CA TRP A 435 -11.56 -26.99 1.22
C TRP A 435 -10.41 -27.47 0.32
N THR A 436 -9.35 -26.69 0.17
CA THR A 436 -8.18 -27.11 -0.61
C THR A 436 -7.46 -28.28 0.07
N ARG A 437 -7.40 -28.29 1.41
CA ARG A 437 -6.84 -29.41 2.19
C ARG A 437 -7.70 -30.67 2.16
N ILE A 438 -9.02 -30.54 2.11
CA ILE A 438 -9.93 -31.69 2.00
C ILE A 438 -9.82 -32.33 0.61
N TYR A 439 -9.70 -31.50 -0.44
CA TYR A 439 -9.52 -31.97 -1.81
C TYR A 439 -8.23 -32.78 -1.99
N GLU A 440 -7.12 -32.34 -1.39
CA GLU A 440 -5.83 -33.09 -1.39
C GLU A 440 -5.84 -34.38 -0.55
N GLN A 441 -6.82 -34.57 0.34
CA GLN A 441 -6.96 -35.80 1.13
C GLN A 441 -7.93 -36.81 0.50
N THR A 442 -8.67 -36.40 -0.53
CA THR A 442 -9.73 -37.19 -1.17
C THR A 442 -9.45 -37.48 -2.66
N THR A 443 -8.30 -37.03 -3.16
CA THR A 443 -7.71 -37.39 -4.45
C THR A 443 -6.32 -37.96 -4.21
#